data_AF-A0A1L3F455-F1
#
_entry.id   AF-A0A1L3F455-F1
#
_cell.length_a   1.000
_cell.length_b   1.000
_cell.length_c   1.000
_cell.angle_alpha   90.00
_cell.angle_beta   90.00
_cell.angle_gamma   90.00
#
_symmetry.space_group_name_H-M   'P 1'
#
loop_
_entity.id
_entity.type
_entity.pdbx_description
1 polymer ?
#
loop_
_entity_poly.entity_id
_entity_poly.type
_entity_poly.pdbx_seq_one_letter_code
_entity_poly.pdbx_strand_id
1 'polypeptide(L)'
;MLKRIYDWCIDAAHKPYALWIMGAVAFAESSFFPVPPDVMLIPMSLARPQRAWLYAAVCTATSVVGGLLGYAIGALLFDSVGHWLIQVYGLGDKVDAFRASYAEWGAVIILLKGLTPIPYKLVTITSGFAGYNIGLFILCSIVARGGRFFIVAILLNRYGDWIRVRIEKHLGLWVALGAAVLVLGFVVAVKLI
;
A
#
# COMPACT_ATOMS: atom_id res chain seq x y z
N MET A 1 12.80 -20.98 5.48
CA MET A 1 11.60 -20.50 4.75
C MET A 1 11.81 -19.12 4.11
N LEU A 2 12.21 -18.09 4.87
CA LEU A 2 12.44 -16.72 4.35
C LEU A 2 13.42 -16.64 3.18
N LYS A 3 14.59 -17.29 3.29
CA LYS A 3 15.58 -17.33 2.21
C LYS A 3 15.01 -17.91 0.90
N ARG A 4 14.19 -18.95 1.00
CA ARG A 4 13.53 -19.58 -0.16
C ARG A 4 12.54 -18.63 -0.86
N ILE A 5 11.82 -17.80 -0.10
CA ILE A 5 10.92 -16.77 -0.66
C ILE A 5 11.75 -15.67 -1.34
N TYR A 6 12.83 -15.22 -0.69
CA TYR A 6 13.76 -14.24 -1.26
C TYR A 6 14.36 -14.74 -2.58
N ASP A 7 14.94 -15.94 -2.58
CA ASP A 7 15.55 -16.56 -3.77
C ASP A 7 14.50 -16.75 -4.88
N TRP A 8 13.28 -17.18 -4.52
CA TRP A 8 12.19 -17.28 -5.48
C TRP A 8 11.82 -15.93 -6.09
N CYS A 9 11.81 -14.84 -5.33
CA CYS A 9 11.57 -13.50 -5.88
C CYS A 9 12.71 -13.05 -6.82
N ILE A 10 13.96 -13.37 -6.49
CA ILE A 10 15.13 -13.13 -7.36
C ILE A 10 14.96 -13.90 -8.68
N ASP A 11 14.57 -15.17 -8.61
CA ASP A 11 14.34 -16.02 -9.79
C ASP A 11 13.15 -15.53 -10.61
N ALA A 12 12.06 -15.13 -9.95
CA ALA A 12 10.86 -14.59 -10.58
C ALA A 12 11.19 -13.33 -11.40
N ALA A 13 12.15 -12.51 -10.98
CA ALA A 13 12.62 -11.35 -11.75
C ALA A 13 13.11 -11.70 -13.16
N HIS A 14 13.53 -12.94 -13.38
CA HIS A 14 14.03 -13.44 -14.66
C HIS A 14 12.93 -13.98 -15.58
N LYS A 15 11.73 -14.19 -15.06
CA LYS A 15 10.61 -14.83 -15.78
C LYS A 15 9.73 -13.80 -16.49
N PRO A 16 9.02 -14.18 -17.56
CA PRO A 16 8.12 -13.27 -18.28
C PRO A 16 6.91 -12.83 -17.44
N TYR A 17 6.49 -13.65 -16.46
CA TYR A 17 5.34 -13.37 -15.60
C TYR A 17 5.67 -12.47 -14.39
N ALA A 18 6.91 -11.99 -14.27
CA ALA A 18 7.40 -11.24 -13.12
C ALA A 18 6.53 -10.02 -12.78
N LEU A 19 6.20 -9.23 -13.80
CA LEU A 19 5.39 -8.02 -13.67
C LEU A 19 3.94 -8.34 -13.28
N TRP A 20 3.39 -9.44 -13.77
CA TRP A 20 2.02 -9.87 -13.48
C TRP A 20 1.86 -10.25 -12.01
N ILE A 21 2.77 -11.07 -11.47
CA ILE A 21 2.70 -11.47 -10.07
C ILE A 21 2.89 -10.26 -9.16
N MET A 22 3.88 -9.42 -9.44
CA MET A 22 4.12 -8.19 -8.67
C MET A 22 2.90 -7.27 -8.71
N GLY A 23 2.33 -7.09 -9.90
CA GLY A 23 1.11 -6.30 -10.10
C GLY A 23 -0.07 -6.85 -9.31
N ALA A 24 -0.27 -8.17 -9.32
CA ALA A 24 -1.32 -8.85 -8.57
C ALA A 24 -1.15 -8.70 -7.05
N VAL A 25 0.09 -8.80 -6.54
CA VAL A 25 0.37 -8.57 -5.11
C VAL A 25 0.11 -7.11 -4.71
N ALA A 26 0.56 -6.14 -5.51
CA ALA A 26 0.32 -4.72 -5.25
C ALA A 26 -1.17 -4.34 -5.32
N PHE A 27 -1.91 -4.93 -6.25
CA PHE A 27 -3.37 -4.81 -6.32
C PHE A 27 -4.02 -5.41 -5.06
N ALA A 28 -3.71 -6.66 -4.74
CA ALA A 28 -4.30 -7.38 -3.61
C ALA A 28 -4.03 -6.65 -2.28
N GLU A 29 -2.82 -6.10 -2.08
CA GLU A 29 -2.49 -5.32 -0.89
C GLU A 29 -3.40 -4.11 -0.70
N SER A 30 -3.63 -3.40 -1.80
CA SER A 30 -4.40 -2.16 -1.82
C SER A 30 -5.90 -2.42 -1.68
N SER A 31 -6.38 -3.59 -2.09
CA SER A 31 -7.80 -3.94 -2.05
C SER A 31 -8.22 -4.72 -0.80
N PHE A 32 -7.63 -5.89 -0.52
CA PHE A 32 -8.18 -6.82 0.48
C PHE A 32 -7.15 -7.68 1.22
N PHE A 33 -6.01 -8.04 0.62
CA PHE A 33 -5.01 -8.94 1.21
C PHE A 33 -3.88 -8.18 1.92
N PRO A 34 -3.24 -8.66 2.99
CA PRO A 34 -2.27 -7.86 3.77
C PRO A 34 -0.80 -8.03 3.34
N VAL A 35 -0.51 -8.58 2.15
CA VAL A 35 0.87 -8.83 1.71
C VAL A 35 1.48 -7.58 1.07
N PRO A 36 2.55 -6.99 1.64
CA PRO A 36 3.19 -5.81 1.07
C PRO A 36 3.84 -6.11 -0.29
N PRO A 37 3.65 -5.26 -1.31
CA PRO A 37 4.35 -5.42 -2.60
C PRO A 37 5.87 -5.27 -2.48
N ASP A 38 6.36 -4.62 -1.41
CA ASP A 38 7.78 -4.49 -1.09
C ASP A 38 8.51 -5.83 -0.98
N VAL A 39 7.79 -6.89 -0.57
CA VAL A 39 8.33 -8.27 -0.47
C VAL A 39 8.82 -8.79 -1.82
N MET A 40 8.20 -8.33 -2.92
CA MET A 40 8.63 -8.66 -4.29
C MET A 40 9.48 -7.54 -4.91
N LEU A 41 9.08 -6.28 -4.71
CA LEU A 41 9.75 -5.13 -5.31
C LEU A 41 11.24 -5.07 -4.93
N ILE A 42 11.58 -5.32 -3.66
CA ILE A 42 12.96 -5.25 -3.17
C ILE A 42 13.87 -6.30 -3.85
N PRO A 43 13.64 -7.62 -3.68
CA PRO A 43 14.48 -8.63 -4.29
C PRO A 43 14.51 -8.50 -5.82
N MET A 44 13.38 -8.25 -6.47
CA MET A 44 13.35 -8.16 -7.94
C MET A 44 14.15 -6.95 -8.46
N SER A 45 14.10 -5.82 -7.75
CA SER A 45 14.91 -4.64 -8.10
C SER A 45 16.39 -4.86 -7.83
N LEU A 46 16.76 -5.64 -6.81
CA LEU A 46 18.16 -6.05 -6.59
C LEU A 46 18.66 -7.02 -7.66
N ALA A 47 17.80 -7.92 -8.14
CA ALA A 47 18.13 -8.86 -9.21
C ALA A 47 18.31 -8.15 -10.57
N ARG A 48 17.47 -7.15 -10.85
CA ARG A 48 17.50 -6.37 -12.11
C ARG A 48 17.35 -4.87 -11.84
N PRO A 49 18.43 -4.19 -11.37
CA PRO A 49 18.40 -2.78 -11.04
C PRO A 49 17.92 -1.88 -12.18
N GLN A 50 18.26 -2.23 -13.43
CA GLN A 50 17.86 -1.48 -14.63
C GLN A 50 16.34 -1.46 -14.84
N ARG A 51 15.61 -2.43 -14.26
CA ARG A 51 14.14 -2.52 -14.34
C ARG A 51 13.43 -2.02 -13.08
N ALA A 52 14.16 -1.55 -12.06
CA ALA A 52 13.57 -1.10 -10.79
C ALA A 52 12.47 -0.02 -10.99
N TRP A 53 12.68 0.88 -11.95
CA TRP A 53 11.73 1.94 -12.30
C TRP A 53 10.44 1.39 -12.91
N LEU A 54 10.56 0.37 -13.77
CA LEU A 54 9.41 -0.32 -14.35
C LEU A 54 8.62 -1.07 -13.27
N TYR A 55 9.32 -1.73 -12.34
CA TYR A 55 8.70 -2.42 -11.21
C TYR A 55 7.91 -1.45 -10.33
N ALA A 56 8.50 -0.30 -9.99
CA ALA A 56 7.78 0.74 -9.25
C ALA A 56 6.55 1.24 -10.00
N ALA A 57 6.67 1.53 -11.30
CA ALA A 57 5.56 2.00 -12.12
C ALA A 57 4.39 1.00 -12.16
N VAL A 58 4.70 -0.29 -12.36
CA VAL A 58 3.68 -1.36 -12.35
C VAL A 58 3.02 -1.47 -10.97
N CYS A 59 3.80 -1.48 -9.89
CA CYS A 59 3.27 -1.48 -8.52
C CYS A 59 2.36 -0.27 -8.28
N THR A 60 2.74 0.93 -8.71
CA THR A 60 1.92 2.14 -8.55
C THR A 60 0.62 1.99 -9.32
N ALA A 61 0.67 1.62 -10.59
CA ALA A 61 -0.53 1.49 -11.42
C ALA A 61 -1.50 0.45 -10.85
N THR A 62 -1.04 -0.77 -10.55
CA THR A 62 -1.92 -1.83 -10.05
C THR A 62 -2.37 -1.56 -8.61
N SER A 63 -1.57 -0.86 -7.81
CA SER A 63 -1.97 -0.42 -6.47
C SER A 63 -3.06 0.64 -6.51
N VAL A 64 -2.99 1.61 -7.43
CA VAL A 64 -4.06 2.62 -7.61
C VAL A 64 -5.34 1.93 -8.07
N VAL A 65 -5.26 1.00 -9.02
CA VAL A 65 -6.41 0.21 -9.47
C VAL A 65 -6.98 -0.64 -8.32
N GLY A 66 -6.13 -1.24 -7.50
CA GLY A 66 -6.56 -1.96 -6.30
C GLY A 66 -7.18 -1.04 -5.24
N GLY A 67 -6.68 0.19 -5.12
CA GLY A 67 -7.24 1.22 -4.25
C GLY A 67 -8.60 1.72 -4.73
N LEU A 68 -8.85 1.76 -6.05
CA LEU A 68 -10.18 2.03 -6.60
C LEU A 68 -11.18 0.94 -6.22
N LEU A 69 -10.76 -0.33 -6.19
CA LEU A 69 -11.60 -1.40 -5.66
C LEU A 69 -11.88 -1.20 -4.16
N GLY A 70 -10.87 -0.83 -3.36
CA GLY A 70 -11.05 -0.50 -1.95
C GLY A 70 -12.00 0.68 -1.73
N TYR A 71 -11.88 1.73 -2.55
CA TYR A 71 -12.79 2.87 -2.59
C TYR A 71 -14.22 2.42 -2.91
N ALA A 72 -14.41 1.60 -3.94
CA ALA A 72 -15.73 1.07 -4.31
C ALA A 72 -16.34 0.25 -3.17
N ILE A 73 -15.55 -0.60 -2.50
CA ILE A 73 -15.99 -1.35 -1.31
C ILE A 73 -16.45 -0.38 -0.21
N GLY A 74 -15.70 0.68 0.06
CA GLY A 74 -16.07 1.69 1.06
C GLY A 74 -17.37 2.44 0.73
N ALA A 75 -17.54 2.83 -0.53
CA ALA A 75 -18.74 3.51 -0.99
C ALA A 75 -19.98 2.60 -0.89
N LEU A 76 -19.86 1.35 -1.36
CA LEU A 76 -20.94 0.35 -1.28
C LEU A 76 -21.26 -0.04 0.17
N LEU A 77 -20.27 -0.06 1.05
CA LEU A 77 -20.49 -0.30 2.49
C LEU A 77 -21.32 0.81 3.11
N PHE A 78 -21.09 2.07 2.74
CA PHE A 78 -21.90 3.20 3.22
C PHE A 78 -23.37 3.05 2.79
N ASP A 79 -23.60 2.77 1.50
CA ASP A 79 -24.96 2.66 0.93
C ASP A 79 -25.74 1.41 1.38
N SER A 80 -25.06 0.41 1.95
CA SER A 80 -25.67 -0.84 2.41
C SER A 80 -25.77 -0.91 3.94
N VAL A 81 -24.87 -1.68 4.57
CA VAL A 81 -24.87 -1.95 6.00
C VAL A 81 -24.55 -0.68 6.81
N GLY A 82 -23.75 0.23 6.24
CA GLY A 82 -23.33 1.49 6.85
C GLY A 82 -24.52 2.36 7.22
N HIS A 83 -25.41 2.66 6.27
CA HIS A 83 -26.58 3.51 6.53
C HIS A 83 -27.50 2.91 7.61
N TRP A 84 -27.71 1.60 7.58
CA TRP A 84 -28.49 0.89 8.60
C TRP A 84 -27.84 0.98 9.99
N LEU A 85 -26.53 0.71 10.10
CA LEU A 85 -25.78 0.84 11.35
C LEU A 85 -25.80 2.28 11.89
N ILE A 86 -25.61 3.26 11.02
CA ILE A 86 -25.60 4.69 11.40
C ILE A 86 -26.95 5.08 12.01
N GLN A 87 -28.06 4.61 11.43
CA GLN A 87 -29.40 4.85 11.96
C GLN A 87 -29.64 4.14 13.29
N VAL A 88 -29.28 2.85 13.40
CA VAL A 88 -29.47 2.05 14.62
C VAL A 88 -28.69 2.63 15.81
N TYR A 89 -27.48 3.12 15.57
CA TYR A 89 -26.62 3.69 16.61
C TYR A 89 -26.74 5.21 16.76
N GLY A 90 -27.61 5.89 15.98
CA GLY A 90 -27.79 7.34 16.04
C GLY A 90 -26.53 8.14 15.70
N LEU A 91 -25.69 7.63 14.79
CA LEU A 91 -24.37 8.20 14.46
C LEU A 91 -24.40 9.20 13.29
N GLY A 92 -25.58 9.60 12.80
CA GLY A 92 -25.74 10.45 11.60
C GLY A 92 -24.86 11.69 11.63
N ASP A 93 -25.01 12.52 12.66
CA ASP A 93 -24.25 13.77 12.81
C ASP A 93 -22.73 13.55 12.86
N LYS A 94 -22.28 12.44 13.46
CA LYS A 94 -20.85 12.11 13.53
C LYS A 94 -20.30 11.70 12.17
N VAL A 95 -21.10 11.00 11.37
CA VAL A 95 -20.69 10.60 10.02
C VAL A 95 -20.70 11.80 9.08
N ASP A 96 -21.66 12.69 9.19
CA ASP A 96 -21.67 13.93 8.40
C ASP A 96 -20.49 14.84 8.75
N ALA A 97 -20.18 14.99 10.04
CA ALA A 97 -18.99 15.70 10.48
C ALA A 97 -17.69 15.03 9.98
N PHE A 98 -17.62 13.69 10.02
CA PHE A 98 -16.49 12.94 9.46
C PHE A 98 -16.34 13.18 7.95
N ARG A 99 -17.44 13.11 7.18
CA ARG A 99 -17.43 13.35 5.73
C ARG A 99 -17.02 14.77 5.39
N ALA A 100 -17.53 15.77 6.12
CA ALA A 100 -17.16 17.17 5.93
C ALA A 100 -15.66 17.39 6.21
N SER A 101 -15.15 16.82 7.31
CA SER A 101 -13.72 16.89 7.64
C SER A 101 -12.86 16.17 6.60
N TYR A 102 -13.30 14.99 6.13
CA TYR A 102 -12.58 14.23 5.11
C TYR A 102 -12.62 14.92 3.74
N ALA A 103 -13.67 15.67 3.42
CA ALA A 103 -13.73 16.48 2.20
C ALA A 103 -12.66 17.58 2.19
N GLU A 104 -12.39 18.20 3.35
CA GLU A 104 -11.37 19.24 3.50
C GLU A 104 -9.94 18.66 3.60
N TRP A 105 -9.76 17.66 4.47
CA TRP A 105 -8.42 17.13 4.82
C TRP A 105 -8.04 15.84 4.10
N GLY A 106 -8.93 15.28 3.28
CA GLY A 106 -8.76 13.98 2.64
C GLY A 106 -7.46 13.85 1.83
N ALA A 107 -7.07 14.89 1.08
CA ALA A 107 -5.82 14.89 0.33
C ALA A 107 -4.60 14.72 1.25
N VAL A 108 -4.54 15.47 2.36
CA VAL A 108 -3.46 15.39 3.36
C VAL A 108 -3.46 14.03 4.03
N ILE A 109 -4.63 13.51 4.39
CA ILE A 109 -4.79 12.18 4.98
C ILE A 109 -4.25 11.11 4.02
N ILE A 110 -4.65 11.13 2.75
CA ILE A 110 -4.23 10.14 1.75
C ILE A 110 -2.71 10.21 1.52
N LEU A 111 -2.14 11.42 1.39
CA LEU A 111 -0.71 11.61 1.15
C LEU A 111 0.13 11.17 2.35
N LEU A 112 -0.20 11.64 3.56
CA LEU A 112 0.57 11.29 4.76
C LEU A 112 0.39 9.83 5.13
N LYS A 113 -0.85 9.35 5.21
CA LYS A 113 -1.12 7.96 5.62
C LYS A 113 -0.65 6.96 4.55
N GLY A 114 -0.73 7.30 3.27
CA GLY A 114 -0.24 6.46 2.18
C GLY A 114 1.28 6.29 2.14
N LEU A 115 2.04 7.21 2.73
CA LEU A 115 3.49 7.13 2.87
C LEU A 115 3.95 6.46 4.18
N THR A 116 3.08 6.41 5.19
CA THR A 116 3.36 5.73 6.46
C THR A 116 3.22 4.20 6.36
N PRO A 117 3.73 3.40 7.33
CA PRO A 117 3.49 1.96 7.39
C PRO A 117 2.04 1.55 7.69
N ILE A 118 1.09 2.49 7.63
CA ILE A 118 -0.34 2.21 7.80
C ILE A 118 -0.85 1.45 6.57
N PRO A 119 -1.67 0.40 6.76
CA PRO A 119 -2.25 -0.35 5.64
C PRO A 119 -3.01 0.56 4.70
N TYR A 120 -2.58 0.62 3.43
CA TYR A 120 -3.14 1.55 2.45
C TYR A 120 -4.64 1.29 2.21
N LYS A 121 -5.08 0.04 2.30
CA LYS A 121 -6.50 -0.33 2.20
C LYS A 121 -7.42 0.46 3.15
N LEU A 122 -6.96 0.78 4.36
CA LEU A 122 -7.76 1.55 5.32
C LEU A 122 -8.03 2.95 4.78
N VAL A 123 -7.02 3.57 4.18
CA VAL A 123 -7.17 4.87 3.50
C VAL A 123 -8.15 4.76 2.34
N THR A 124 -8.04 3.72 1.51
CA THR A 124 -8.90 3.55 0.33
C THR A 124 -10.37 3.32 0.69
N ILE A 125 -10.65 2.45 1.67
CA ILE A 125 -12.00 2.14 2.13
C ILE A 125 -12.60 3.35 2.84
N THR A 126 -11.83 4.06 3.66
CA THR A 126 -12.32 5.28 4.33
C THR A 126 -12.59 6.41 3.34
N SER A 127 -11.77 6.58 2.30
CA SER A 127 -12.04 7.53 1.21
C SER A 127 -13.35 7.21 0.49
N GLY A 128 -13.59 5.93 0.20
CA GLY A 128 -14.83 5.46 -0.41
C GLY A 128 -16.05 5.70 0.47
N PHE A 129 -15.96 5.31 1.73
CA PHE A 129 -17.01 5.52 2.73
C PHE A 129 -17.32 7.01 2.90
N ALA A 130 -16.30 7.85 2.95
CA ALA A 130 -16.45 9.29 3.04
C ALA A 130 -17.07 9.93 1.78
N GLY A 131 -17.07 9.24 0.64
CA GLY A 131 -17.50 9.80 -0.64
C GLY A 131 -16.53 10.86 -1.17
N TYR A 132 -15.23 10.70 -0.89
CA TYR A 132 -14.21 11.68 -1.28
C TYR A 132 -14.08 11.79 -2.81
N ASN A 133 -13.68 12.96 -3.32
CA ASN A 133 -13.57 13.16 -4.77
C ASN A 133 -12.63 12.12 -5.42
N ILE A 134 -13.16 11.29 -6.32
CA ILE A 134 -12.43 10.17 -6.92
C ILE A 134 -11.21 10.61 -7.72
N GLY A 135 -11.27 11.78 -8.39
CA GLY A 135 -10.14 12.33 -9.13
C GLY A 135 -8.98 12.73 -8.21
N LEU A 136 -9.30 13.44 -7.11
CA LEU A 136 -8.31 13.79 -6.08
C LEU A 136 -7.78 12.55 -5.37
N PHE A 137 -8.63 11.56 -5.10
CA PHE A 137 -8.20 10.27 -4.55
C PHE A 137 -7.17 9.58 -5.45
N ILE A 138 -7.44 9.47 -6.76
CA ILE A 138 -6.52 8.86 -7.73
C ILE A 138 -5.20 9.63 -7.74
N LEU A 139 -5.24 10.97 -7.84
CA LEU A 139 -4.05 11.81 -7.89
C LEU A 139 -3.19 11.65 -6.62
N CYS A 140 -3.81 11.78 -5.45
CA CYS A 140 -3.11 11.61 -4.16
C CYS A 140 -2.56 10.19 -4.01
N SER A 141 -3.29 9.18 -4.50
CA SER A 141 -2.87 7.78 -4.48
C SER A 141 -1.66 7.53 -5.37
N ILE A 142 -1.63 8.10 -6.58
CA ILE A 142 -0.47 8.05 -7.46
C ILE A 142 0.75 8.67 -6.78
N VAL A 143 0.59 9.84 -6.15
CA VAL A 143 1.69 10.52 -5.47
C VAL A 143 2.17 9.74 -4.24
N ALA A 144 1.27 9.27 -3.39
CA ALA A 144 1.64 8.55 -2.17
C ALA A 144 2.27 7.18 -2.49
N ARG A 145 1.60 6.38 -3.33
CA ARG A 145 2.07 5.02 -3.68
C ARG A 145 3.25 5.06 -4.63
N GLY A 146 3.20 5.97 -5.61
CA GLY A 146 4.33 6.28 -6.47
C GLY A 146 5.54 6.71 -5.66
N GLY A 147 5.40 7.72 -4.81
CA GLY A 147 6.47 8.19 -3.93
C GLY A 147 7.14 7.05 -3.18
N ARG A 148 6.35 6.22 -2.48
CA ARG A 148 6.87 5.05 -1.75
C ARG A 148 7.65 4.08 -2.64
N PHE A 149 7.05 3.61 -3.74
CA PHE A 149 7.68 2.59 -4.59
C PHE A 149 8.87 3.13 -5.37
N PHE A 150 8.80 4.37 -5.85
CA PHE A 150 9.91 5.00 -6.56
C PHE A 150 11.07 5.34 -5.63
N ILE A 151 10.83 5.75 -4.38
CA ILE A 151 11.91 5.92 -3.40
C ILE A 151 12.67 4.61 -3.22
N VAL A 152 11.96 3.50 -3.03
CA VAL A 152 12.57 2.17 -2.92
C VAL A 152 13.33 1.81 -4.20
N ALA A 153 12.73 1.98 -5.36
CA ALA A 153 13.37 1.68 -6.64
C ALA A 153 14.63 2.52 -6.90
N ILE A 154 14.62 3.82 -6.55
CA ILE A 154 15.78 4.71 -6.68
C ILE A 154 16.91 4.24 -5.77
N LEU A 155 16.60 3.93 -4.50
CA LEU A 155 17.59 3.45 -3.55
C LEU A 155 18.22 2.13 -3.99
N LEU A 156 17.41 1.19 -4.48
CA LEU A 156 17.89 -0.11 -4.95
C LEU A 156 18.62 -0.02 -6.29
N ASN A 157 18.23 0.91 -7.17
CA ASN A 157 18.92 1.15 -8.43
C ASN A 157 20.31 1.77 -8.20
N ARG A 158 20.45 2.70 -7.23
CA ARG A 158 21.70 3.42 -6.98
C ARG A 158 22.64 2.73 -6.00
N TYR A 159 22.11 2.05 -4.99
CA TYR A 159 22.87 1.43 -3.90
C TYR A 159 22.69 -0.09 -3.83
N GLY A 160 22.15 -0.71 -4.89
CA GLY A 160 21.73 -2.11 -4.92
C GLY A 160 22.80 -3.10 -4.47
N ASP A 161 24.04 -2.96 -4.94
CA ASP A 161 25.12 -3.90 -4.59
C ASP A 161 25.43 -3.89 -3.08
N TRP A 162 25.51 -2.69 -2.48
CA TRP A 162 25.72 -2.55 -1.04
C TRP A 162 24.52 -3.06 -0.24
N ILE A 163 23.30 -2.72 -0.66
CA ILE A 163 22.05 -3.15 -0.02
C ILE A 163 21.92 -4.68 -0.08
N ARG A 164 22.22 -5.29 -1.23
CA ARG A 164 22.14 -6.73 -1.45
C ARG A 164 23.03 -7.50 -0.48
N VAL A 165 24.31 -7.12 -0.39
CA VAL A 165 25.26 -7.77 0.55
C VAL A 165 24.77 -7.65 2.00
N ARG A 166 24.18 -6.51 2.37
CA ARG A 166 23.66 -6.30 3.73
C ARG A 166 22.39 -7.09 4.03
N ILE A 167 21.47 -7.17 3.06
CA ILE A 167 20.22 -7.93 3.16
C ILE A 167 20.52 -9.42 3.20
N GLU A 168 21.35 -9.95 2.31
CA GLU A 168 21.68 -11.38 2.26
C GLU A 168 22.41 -11.85 3.52
N LYS A 169 23.27 -11.01 4.09
CA LYS A 169 23.98 -11.32 5.35
C LYS A 169 23.07 -11.33 6.59
N HIS A 170 22.01 -10.53 6.61
CA HIS A 170 21.14 -10.37 7.79
C HIS A 170 19.64 -10.40 7.44
N LEU A 171 19.22 -11.29 6.53
CA LEU A 171 17.87 -11.30 5.99
C LEU A 171 16.80 -11.40 7.09
N GLY A 172 17.02 -12.27 8.07
CA GLY A 172 16.08 -12.45 9.20
C GLY A 172 15.90 -11.18 10.03
N LEU A 173 16.98 -10.41 10.24
CA LEU A 173 16.93 -9.16 11.02
C LEU A 173 16.13 -8.08 10.28
N TRP A 174 16.37 -7.91 8.97
CA TRP A 174 15.64 -6.91 8.18
C TRP A 174 14.16 -7.25 8.03
N VAL A 175 13.83 -8.53 7.85
CA VAL A 175 12.43 -8.99 7.86
C VAL A 175 11.79 -8.75 9.23
N ALA A 176 12.50 -9.06 10.32
CA ALA A 176 12.00 -8.82 11.68
C ALA A 176 11.78 -7.32 11.96
N LEU A 177 12.70 -6.45 11.54
CA LEU A 177 12.54 -5.00 11.64
C LEU A 177 11.36 -4.50 10.82
N GLY A 178 11.22 -4.96 9.57
CA GLY A 178 10.07 -4.61 8.73
C GLY A 178 8.74 -5.04 9.35
N ALA A 179 8.69 -6.27 9.89
CA ALA A 179 7.53 -6.77 10.60
C ALA A 179 7.25 -5.96 11.88
N ALA A 180 8.28 -5.61 12.66
CA ALA A 180 8.14 -4.78 13.85
C ALA A 180 7.59 -3.38 13.50
N VAL A 181 8.09 -2.75 12.43
CA VAL A 181 7.58 -1.45 11.95
C VAL A 181 6.12 -1.56 11.52
N LEU A 182 5.72 -2.63 10.85
CA LEU A 182 4.31 -2.86 10.48
C LEU A 182 3.43 -3.07 11.71
N VAL A 183 3.86 -3.89 12.68
CA VAL A 183 3.13 -4.14 13.92
C VAL A 183 3.03 -2.85 14.74
N LEU A 184 4.11 -2.10 14.90
CA LEU A 184 4.10 -0.80 15.60
C LEU A 184 3.22 0.21 14.88
N GLY A 185 3.29 0.29 13.55
CA GLY A 185 2.43 1.13 12.74
C GLY A 185 0.95 0.80 12.94
N PHE A 186 0.62 -0.49 13.00
CA PHE A 186 -0.74 -0.96 13.30
C PHE A 186 -1.17 -0.61 14.74
N VAL A 187 -0.32 -0.86 15.75
CA VAL A 187 -0.62 -0.53 17.15
C VAL A 187 -0.83 0.97 17.34
N VAL A 188 0.01 1.80 16.73
CA VAL A 188 -0.13 3.27 16.75
C VAL A 188 -1.42 3.69 16.06
N ALA A 189 -1.75 3.09 14.90
CA ALA A 189 -3.01 3.37 14.23
C ALA A 189 -4.23 3.02 15.09
N VAL A 190 -4.22 1.87 15.79
CA VAL A 190 -5.31 1.45 16.68
C VAL A 190 -5.41 2.32 17.93
N LYS A 191 -4.29 2.79 18.50
CA LYS A 191 -4.29 3.63 19.71
C LYS A 191 -4.60 5.11 19.46
N LEU A 192 -4.44 5.58 18.22
CA LEU A 192 -4.71 6.97 17.83
C LEU A 192 -6.11 7.17 17.22
N ILE A 193 -6.89 6.10 17.10
CA ILE A 193 -8.33 6.10 16.75
C ILE A 193 -9.11 5.99 18.06
#